data_AF-A0A929HJN0-F1
#
_entry.id   AF-A0A929HJN0-F1
#
_cell.length_a   1.000
_cell.length_b   1.000
_cell.length_c   1.000
_cell.angle_alpha   90.00
_cell.angle_beta   90.00
_cell.angle_gamma   90.00
#
_symmetry.space_group_name_H-M   'P 1'
#
loop_
_entity.id
_entity.type
_entity.pdbx_description
1 polymer ?
#
loop_
_entity_poly.entity_id
_entity_poly.type
_entity_poly.pdbx_seq_one_letter_code
_entity_poly.pdbx_strand_id
1 'polypeptide(L)'
;MIGIFIVSRQKLILKYTIVIFILLLLTPCMADDREEDHQEHNIIELKNAGKITSLEDILMNLSSHHIERILEIELKHFHNKHDKQLFVYEIEYINDAGIVMEIEVNALTAQVLKLEREY
;
A
#
# COMPACT_ATOMS: atom_id res chain seq x y z
N MET A 1 52.52 -13.14 42.24
CA MET A 1 51.99 -11.79 41.90
C MET A 1 51.36 -11.84 40.50
N ILE A 2 50.21 -12.52 40.32
CA ILE A 2 49.59 -12.79 39.00
C ILE A 2 48.07 -12.50 38.98
N GLY A 3 47.38 -12.43 40.13
CA GLY A 3 45.92 -12.40 40.21
C GLY A 3 45.22 -11.05 39.91
N ILE A 4 45.90 -9.91 40.02
CA ILE A 4 45.27 -8.59 39.85
C ILE A 4 45.01 -8.25 38.37
N PHE A 5 45.84 -8.79 37.46
CA PHE A 5 45.72 -8.50 36.02
C PHE A 5 44.51 -9.19 35.35
N ILE A 6 44.10 -10.36 35.86
CA ILE A 6 43.00 -11.17 35.31
C ILE A 6 41.64 -10.53 35.61
N VAL A 7 41.44 -10.05 36.84
CA VAL A 7 40.17 -9.43 37.28
C VAL A 7 39.90 -8.11 36.53
N SER A 8 40.94 -7.33 36.25
CA SER A 8 40.82 -6.07 35.51
C SER A 8 40.44 -6.29 34.05
N ARG A 9 41.00 -7.33 33.39
CA ARG A 9 40.64 -7.70 32.01
C ARG A 9 39.20 -8.22 31.90
N GLN A 10 38.70 -8.97 32.88
CA GLN A 10 37.31 -9.44 32.88
C GLN A 10 36.29 -8.30 33.04
N LYS A 11 36.55 -7.33 33.92
CA LYS A 11 35.70 -6.13 34.05
C LYS A 11 35.70 -5.28 32.78
N LEU A 12 36.83 -5.24 32.08
CA LEU A 12 36.97 -4.53 30.81
C LEU A 12 36.18 -5.23 29.68
N ILE A 13 36.31 -6.55 29.56
CA ILE A 13 35.55 -7.35 28.57
C ILE A 13 34.04 -7.22 28.82
N LEU A 14 33.59 -7.31 30.08
CA LEU A 14 32.17 -7.18 30.43
C LEU A 14 31.59 -5.81 30.05
N LYS A 15 32.36 -4.73 30.23
CA LYS A 15 31.95 -3.37 29.80
C LYS A 15 31.79 -3.28 28.29
N TYR A 16 32.72 -3.84 27.51
CA TYR A 16 32.62 -3.83 26.05
C TYR A 16 31.46 -4.69 25.54
N THR A 17 31.18 -5.83 26.18
CA THR A 17 30.00 -6.65 25.84
C THR A 17 28.70 -5.89 26.07
N ILE A 18 28.59 -5.13 27.16
CA ILE A 18 27.40 -4.29 27.44
C ILE A 18 27.26 -3.18 26.39
N VAL A 19 28.35 -2.52 26.01
CA VAL A 19 28.32 -1.46 24.98
C VAL A 19 27.92 -2.02 23.61
N ILE A 20 28.43 -3.19 23.23
CA ILE A 20 28.06 -3.86 21.97
C ILE A 20 26.58 -4.28 21.99
N PHE A 21 26.08 -4.77 23.11
CA PHE A 21 24.67 -5.15 23.25
C PHE A 21 23.73 -3.94 23.18
N ILE A 22 24.11 -2.80 23.78
CA ILE A 22 23.39 -1.53 23.65
C ILE A 22 23.44 -1.00 22.21
N LEU A 23 24.58 -1.16 21.52
CA LEU A 23 24.74 -0.75 20.12
C LEU A 23 23.86 -1.60 19.17
N LEU A 24 23.62 -2.86 19.50
CA LEU A 24 22.74 -3.77 18.75
C LEU A 24 21.25 -3.45 18.92
N LEU A 25 20.85 -2.79 20.00
CA LEU A 25 19.46 -2.36 20.24
C LEU A 25 19.09 -1.08 19.48
N LEU A 26 20.05 -0.43 18.80
CA LEU A 26 19.82 0.79 18.01
C LEU A 26 19.44 0.52 16.56
N THR A 27 19.16 -0.73 16.16
CA THR A 27 18.64 -0.98 14.81
C THR A 27 17.23 -0.40 14.70
N PRO A 28 16.99 0.66 13.89
CA PRO A 28 15.63 1.09 13.63
C PRO A 28 14.94 -0.03 12.85
N CYS A 29 13.98 -0.67 13.50
CA CYS A 29 12.99 -1.49 12.81
C CYS A 29 12.20 -0.53 11.92
N MET A 30 12.49 -0.50 10.62
CA MET A 30 11.63 0.15 9.65
C MET A 30 10.39 -0.74 9.52
N ALA A 31 9.38 -0.47 10.35
CA ALA A 31 8.04 -0.95 10.10
C ALA A 31 7.53 -0.18 8.86
N ASP A 32 7.40 -0.87 7.72
CA ASP A 32 6.67 -0.36 6.55
C ASP A 32 5.18 -0.49 6.87
N ASP A 33 4.71 0.34 7.80
CA ASP A 33 3.29 0.50 8.09
C ASP A 33 2.69 1.32 6.94
N ARG A 34 2.40 0.64 5.81
CA ARG A 34 1.44 1.15 4.84
C ARG A 34 0.05 0.99 5.44
N GLU A 35 -0.27 1.86 6.38
CA GLU A 35 -1.66 2.14 6.71
C GLU A 35 -2.28 2.73 5.43
N GLU A 36 -3.09 1.91 4.74
CA GLU A 36 -3.99 2.41 3.71
C GLU A 36 -4.96 3.36 4.41
N ASP A 37 -4.61 4.65 4.36
CA ASP A 37 -5.39 5.72 4.94
C ASP A 37 -6.72 5.79 4.17
N HIS A 38 -7.75 5.09 4.66
CA HIS A 38 -9.11 5.14 4.13
C HIS A 38 -9.70 6.52 4.44
N GLN A 39 -9.18 7.56 3.80
CA GLN A 39 -9.75 8.89 3.84
C GLN A 39 -11.04 8.85 3.03
N GLU A 40 -12.16 9.07 3.70
CA GLU A 40 -13.47 9.20 3.06
C GLU A 40 -13.47 10.48 2.20
N HIS A 41 -13.31 10.30 0.89
CA HIS A 41 -13.29 11.40 -0.06
C HIS A 41 -14.72 11.77 -0.46
N ASN A 42 -15.04 13.08 -0.45
CA ASN A 42 -16.32 13.55 -0.99
C ASN A 42 -16.35 13.41 -2.53
N ILE A 43 -16.95 12.31 -3.01
CA ILE A 43 -17.06 11.96 -4.44
C ILE A 43 -17.72 13.09 -5.25
N ILE A 44 -18.71 13.78 -4.68
CA ILE A 44 -19.40 14.89 -5.36
C ILE A 44 -18.44 16.04 -5.61
N GLU A 45 -17.63 16.40 -4.61
CA GLU A 45 -16.61 17.44 -4.77
C GLU A 45 -15.53 17.04 -5.75
N LEU A 46 -15.06 15.79 -5.72
CA LEU A 46 -14.07 15.28 -6.69
C LEU A 46 -14.59 15.34 -8.13
N LYS A 47 -15.84 14.94 -8.35
CA LYS A 47 -16.48 15.01 -9.67
C LYS A 47 -16.65 16.46 -10.13
N ASN A 48 -17.15 17.33 -9.26
CA ASN A 48 -17.33 18.77 -9.57
C ASN A 48 -16.00 19.48 -9.83
N ALA A 49 -14.92 19.05 -9.17
CA ALA A 49 -13.57 19.56 -9.39
C ALA A 49 -12.90 18.98 -10.65
N GLY A 50 -13.56 18.07 -11.39
CA GLY A 50 -13.00 17.42 -12.56
C GLY A 50 -11.82 16.49 -12.25
N LYS A 51 -11.74 15.97 -11.02
CA LYS A 51 -10.68 15.04 -10.58
C LYS A 51 -11.02 13.58 -10.88
N ILE A 52 -12.31 13.27 -11.02
CA ILE A 52 -12.84 11.96 -11.39
C ILE A 52 -13.98 12.12 -12.39
N THR A 53 -14.22 11.11 -13.22
CA THR A 53 -15.41 10.97 -14.07
C THR A 53 -16.50 10.17 -13.35
N SER A 54 -17.66 10.01 -13.99
CA SER A 54 -18.76 9.21 -13.44
C SER A 54 -18.41 7.72 -13.46
N LEU A 55 -18.86 6.98 -12.43
CA LEU A 55 -18.66 5.55 -12.38
C LEU A 55 -19.39 4.85 -13.54
N GLU A 56 -20.52 5.40 -13.97
CA GLU A 56 -21.28 4.93 -15.11
C GLU A 56 -20.46 4.96 -16.41
N ASP A 57 -19.74 6.05 -16.66
CA ASP A 57 -18.85 6.16 -17.84
C ASP A 57 -17.69 5.17 -17.76
N ILE A 58 -17.16 4.93 -16.56
CA ILE A 58 -16.11 3.93 -16.33
C ILE A 58 -16.63 2.54 -16.64
N LEU A 59 -17.76 2.14 -16.06
CA LEU A 59 -18.35 0.82 -16.28
C LEU A 59 -18.75 0.61 -17.75
N MET A 60 -19.18 1.66 -18.45
CA MET A 60 -19.47 1.59 -19.88
C MET A 60 -18.20 1.31 -20.71
N ASN A 61 -17.06 1.92 -20.35
CA ASN A 61 -15.76 1.65 -20.97
C ASN A 61 -15.22 0.24 -20.64
N LEU A 62 -15.63 -0.32 -19.49
CA LEU A 62 -15.22 -1.67 -19.09
C LEU A 62 -16.09 -2.79 -19.67
N SER A 63 -17.10 -2.49 -20.47
CA SER A 63 -18.04 -3.47 -21.04
C SER A 63 -17.38 -4.65 -21.77
N SER A 64 -16.16 -4.50 -22.28
CA SER A 64 -15.39 -5.59 -22.91
C SER A 64 -14.73 -6.57 -21.93
N HIS A 65 -14.76 -6.35 -20.61
CA HIS A 65 -14.03 -7.14 -19.61
C HIS A 65 -14.85 -8.31 -19.02
N HIS A 66 -15.98 -8.65 -19.64
CA HIS A 66 -16.83 -9.78 -19.24
C HIS A 66 -17.23 -9.75 -17.76
N ILE A 67 -17.63 -8.58 -17.29
CA ILE A 67 -18.10 -8.38 -15.91
C ILE A 67 -19.51 -8.99 -15.80
N GLU A 68 -19.62 -10.16 -15.18
CA GLU A 68 -20.93 -10.81 -14.91
C GLU A 68 -21.57 -10.23 -13.65
N ARG A 69 -20.75 -10.07 -12.60
CA ARG A 69 -21.22 -9.55 -11.31
C ARG A 69 -20.14 -8.77 -10.61
N ILE A 70 -20.42 -7.51 -10.30
CA ILE A 70 -19.58 -6.69 -9.43
C ILE A 70 -19.74 -7.17 -7.98
N LEU A 71 -18.62 -7.32 -7.28
CA LEU A 71 -18.54 -7.66 -5.87
C LEU A 71 -18.31 -6.40 -5.03
N GLU A 72 -17.33 -5.60 -5.42
CA GLU A 72 -16.91 -4.40 -4.69
C GLU A 72 -16.42 -3.31 -5.66
N ILE A 73 -16.57 -2.06 -5.23
CA ILE A 73 -16.01 -0.89 -5.91
C ILE A 73 -15.49 0.05 -4.82
N GLU A 74 -14.18 0.31 -4.84
CA GLU A 74 -13.54 1.27 -3.96
C GLU A 74 -12.88 2.40 -4.78
N LEU A 75 -12.90 3.62 -4.23
CA LEU A 75 -12.14 4.75 -4.78
C LEU A 75 -10.89 4.96 -3.93
N LYS A 76 -9.74 4.49 -4.42
CA LYS A 76 -8.44 4.70 -3.78
C LYS A 76 -7.77 5.96 -4.31
N HIS A 77 -6.86 6.50 -3.51
CA HIS A 77 -6.05 7.64 -3.90
C HIS A 77 -4.58 7.36 -3.63
N PHE A 78 -3.73 7.82 -4.54
CA PHE A 78 -2.29 7.60 -4.47
C PHE A 78 -1.57 8.88 -4.83
N HIS A 79 -0.35 9.04 -4.32
CA HIS A 79 0.58 10.03 -4.86
C HIS A 79 1.41 9.40 -5.97
N ASN A 80 1.44 10.04 -7.14
CA ASN A 80 2.36 9.64 -8.20
C ASN A 80 3.79 10.13 -7.92
N LYS A 81 4.75 9.81 -8.80
CA LYS A 81 6.17 10.20 -8.68
C LYS A 81 6.44 11.73 -8.61
N HIS A 82 5.43 12.55 -8.86
CA HIS A 82 5.49 14.01 -8.80
C HIS A 82 4.61 14.60 -7.71
N ASP A 83 4.24 13.80 -6.69
CA ASP A 83 3.35 14.17 -5.59
C ASP A 83 1.97 14.68 -6.07
N LYS A 84 1.55 14.29 -7.27
CA LYS A 84 0.20 14.58 -7.73
C LYS A 84 -0.73 13.47 -7.26
N GLN A 85 -1.84 13.88 -6.65
CA GLN A 85 -2.95 13.02 -6.32
C GLN A 85 -3.48 12.34 -7.59
N LEU A 86 -3.54 11.01 -7.54
CA LEU A 86 -4.16 10.14 -8.53
C LEU A 86 -5.32 9.43 -7.84
N PHE A 87 -6.48 9.39 -8.49
CA PHE A 87 -7.63 8.61 -8.03
C PHE A 87 -7.79 7.38 -8.92
N VAL A 88 -8.04 6.24 -8.30
CA VAL A 88 -8.16 4.94 -8.96
C VAL A 88 -9.40 4.24 -8.43
N TYR A 89 -10.26 3.78 -9.34
CA TYR A 89 -11.30 2.83 -8.99
C TYR A 89 -10.72 1.43 -9.02
N GLU A 90 -10.87 0.72 -7.90
CA GLU A 90 -10.62 -0.70 -7.79
C GLU A 90 -11.97 -1.39 -7.87
N ILE A 91 -12.15 -2.25 -8.87
CA ILE A 91 -13.41 -2.95 -9.12
C ILE A 91 -13.13 -4.44 -9.04
N GLU A 92 -13.70 -5.09 -8.03
CA GLU A 92 -13.70 -6.54 -7.92
C GLU A 92 -14.97 -7.11 -8.56
N TYR A 93 -14.82 -8.13 -9.39
CA TYR A 93 -15.95 -8.74 -10.08
C TYR A 93 -15.73 -10.22 -10.38
N ILE A 94 -16.84 -10.92 -10.61
CA ILE A 94 -16.84 -12.28 -11.13
C ILE A 94 -16.95 -12.22 -12.66
N ASN A 95 -16.07 -12.94 -13.35
CA ASN A 95 -16.14 -13.09 -14.81
C ASN A 95 -17.00 -14.30 -15.24
N ASP A 96 -17.14 -14.49 -16.55
CA ASP A 96 -17.91 -15.59 -17.17
C ASP A 96 -17.44 -17.01 -16.77
N ALA A 97 -16.18 -17.16 -16.37
CA ALA A 97 -15.61 -18.40 -15.85
C ALA A 97 -15.85 -18.61 -14.34
N GLY A 98 -16.53 -17.68 -13.66
CA GLY A 98 -16.76 -17.74 -12.22
C GLY A 98 -15.52 -17.37 -11.38
N ILE A 99 -14.54 -16.69 -11.97
CA ILE A 99 -13.28 -16.31 -11.32
C ILE A 99 -13.41 -14.87 -10.82
N VAL A 100 -12.90 -14.61 -9.61
CA VAL A 100 -12.79 -13.25 -9.07
C VAL A 100 -11.63 -12.54 -9.75
N MET A 101 -11.93 -11.36 -10.29
CA MET A 101 -11.02 -10.51 -11.01
C MET A 101 -11.01 -9.14 -10.33
N GLU A 102 -9.83 -8.54 -10.23
CA GLU A 102 -9.66 -7.15 -9.81
C GLU A 102 -9.20 -6.33 -11.03
N ILE A 103 -9.84 -5.18 -11.24
CA ILE A 103 -9.43 -4.22 -12.26
C ILE A 103 -9.24 -2.83 -11.64
N GLU A 104 -8.03 -2.31 -11.73
CA GLU A 104 -7.70 -0.95 -11.32
C GLU A 104 -7.83 0.01 -12.51
N VAL A 105 -8.58 1.08 -12.34
CA VAL A 105 -8.90 2.04 -13.42
C VAL A 105 -8.66 3.47 -12.97
N ASN A 106 -7.97 4.25 -13.81
CA ASN A 106 -7.81 5.69 -13.58
C ASN A 106 -9.18 6.38 -13.53
N ALA A 107 -9.51 6.98 -12.39
CA ALA A 107 -10.82 7.54 -12.14
C ALA A 107 -11.13 8.79 -12.99
N LEU A 108 -10.13 9.45 -13.58
CA LEU A 108 -10.33 10.60 -14.47
C LEU A 108 -10.48 10.18 -15.93
N THR A 109 -9.66 9.22 -16.38
CA THR A 109 -9.52 8.88 -17.81
C THR A 109 -10.21 7.58 -18.22
N ALA A 110 -10.71 6.81 -17.25
CA ALA A 110 -11.22 5.45 -17.44
C ALA A 110 -10.20 4.47 -18.05
N GLN A 111 -8.90 4.80 -17.99
CA GLN A 111 -7.85 3.92 -18.47
C GLN A 111 -7.60 2.79 -17.48
N VAL A 112 -7.64 1.55 -17.97
CA VAL A 112 -7.22 0.37 -17.18
C VAL A 112 -5.73 0.49 -16.86
N LEU A 113 -5.41 0.45 -15.57
CA LEU A 113 -4.05 0.52 -15.04
C LEU A 113 -3.52 -0.89 -14.74
N LYS A 114 -4.40 -1.77 -14.25
CA LYS A 114 -4.07 -3.13 -13.86
C LYS A 114 -5.29 -4.04 -14.03
N LEU A 115 -5.05 -5.31 -14.31
CA LEU A 115 -6.05 -6.36 -14.35
C LEU A 115 -5.40 -7.63 -13.80
N GLU A 116 -5.98 -8.19 -12.74
CA GLU A 116 -5.47 -9.40 -12.11
C GLU A 116 -6.58 -10.32 -11.61
N ARG A 117 -6.20 -11.56 -11.34
CA ARG A 117 -7.08 -12.53 -10.68
C ARG A 117 -6.89 -12.36 -9.18
N GLU A 118 -8.00 -12.22 -8.47
CA GLU A 118 -8.04 -12.23 -7.01
C GLU A 118 -8.15 -13.68 -6.51
N TYR A 119 -7.35 -14.05 -5.49
CA TYR A 119 -7.13 -15.45 -5.07
C TYR A 119 -7.71 -15.81 -3.70
#